data_AF-A0A7Y1TMB9-F1
#
_entry.id   AF-A0A7Y1TMB9-F1
#
_cell.length_a   1.000
_cell.length_b   1.000
_cell.length_c   1.000
_cell.angle_alpha   90.00
_cell.angle_beta   90.00
_cell.angle_gamma   90.00
#
_symmetry.space_group_name_H-M   'P 1'
#
loop_
_entity.id
_entity.type
_entity.pdbx_description
1 polymer ?
#
loop_
_entity_poly.entity_id
_entity_poly.type
_entity_poly.pdbx_seq_one_letter_code
_entity_poly.pdbx_strand_id
1 'polypeptide(L)'
;MLLAILFIGKSFAHHEVLPKQFDTPALQISSESKKPYKRQTVKIALLLDTSNSMDGLINQAKSQLWDIVNQFAFARCGDKSRPDLQIALYQYGNDDLSAREGYIQQVLGFSSDLDKISEKLFSLTTNGGEEYCGHVIHKSLKQLDWGKNPDDLKMIFIAGNEPFTQGSKNFRDSAVNAKEKDIIINTIFCGNYAEGVNTRWQEGAMLTGGEYMAIDHNRQVVHIKTPYDDIIIKLNTRLNNTYVSYGPKGASRRALQEVQDQEAMALEEVVVVKR
;
A
#
# COMPACT_ATOMS: atom_id res chain seq x y z
N MET A 1 -107.32 -22.56 29.83
CA MET A 1 -107.23 -21.09 29.75
C MET A 1 -106.38 -20.78 28.53
N LEU A 2 -107.01 -20.37 27.40
CA LEU A 2 -106.95 -19.01 26.82
C LEU A 2 -105.50 -18.47 26.75
N LEU A 3 -104.92 -18.04 25.63
CA LEU A 3 -105.48 -17.40 24.44
C LEU A 3 -104.43 -17.43 23.32
N ALA A 4 -104.88 -17.49 22.07
CA ALA A 4 -104.10 -17.17 20.88
C ALA A 4 -103.76 -15.67 20.80
N ILE A 5 -102.71 -15.30 20.06
CA ILE A 5 -102.70 -14.16 19.11
C ILE A 5 -101.62 -14.43 18.06
N LEU A 6 -102.07 -14.42 16.81
CA LEU A 6 -101.29 -14.27 15.58
C LEU A 6 -101.31 -12.77 15.23
N PHE A 7 -100.19 -12.15 14.87
CA PHE A 7 -100.20 -10.92 14.06
C PHE A 7 -99.00 -10.86 13.11
N ILE A 8 -99.31 -10.40 11.91
CA ILE A 8 -98.53 -10.34 10.67
C ILE A 8 -97.73 -9.03 10.61
N GLY A 9 -96.53 -9.03 10.01
CA GLY A 9 -95.83 -7.80 9.63
C GLY A 9 -94.58 -8.04 8.76
N LYS A 10 -94.56 -7.46 7.56
CA LYS A 10 -93.56 -7.65 6.49
C LYS A 10 -92.28 -6.81 6.70
N SER A 11 -91.16 -7.36 6.22
CA SER A 11 -90.05 -6.73 5.47
C SER A 11 -89.46 -5.41 5.98
N PHE A 12 -88.16 -5.43 6.30
CA PHE A 12 -87.12 -4.73 5.52
C PHE A 12 -85.75 -5.24 5.96
N ALA A 13 -84.97 -5.73 4.99
CA ALA A 13 -83.59 -6.16 5.18
C ALA A 13 -82.71 -4.92 5.44
N HIS A 14 -82.15 -4.81 6.64
CA HIS A 14 -80.96 -4.01 6.87
C HIS A 14 -79.76 -4.95 6.84
N HIS A 15 -79.05 -4.91 5.72
CA HIS A 15 -77.76 -5.59 5.56
C HIS A 15 -76.72 -4.76 6.34
N GLU A 16 -76.33 -5.23 7.51
CA GLU A 16 -75.17 -4.68 8.23
C GLU A 16 -73.92 -4.96 7.39
N VAL A 17 -73.37 -3.90 6.79
CA VAL A 17 -72.08 -3.94 6.11
C VAL A 17 -71.00 -4.03 7.18
N LEU A 18 -70.47 -5.23 7.39
CA LEU A 18 -69.23 -5.45 8.14
C LEU A 18 -68.10 -4.59 7.53
N PRO A 19 -67.25 -3.93 8.35
CA PRO A 19 -66.18 -3.11 7.83
C PRO A 19 -65.17 -3.98 7.06
N LYS A 20 -64.88 -3.62 5.81
CA LYS A 20 -63.82 -4.24 5.01
C LYS A 20 -62.48 -4.09 5.73
N GLN A 21 -61.88 -5.21 6.07
CA GLN A 21 -60.48 -5.32 6.47
C GLN A 21 -59.63 -4.78 5.31
N PHE A 22 -58.91 -3.70 5.53
CA PHE A 22 -57.88 -3.25 4.60
C PHE A 22 -56.66 -4.15 4.80
N ASP A 23 -56.54 -5.17 3.96
CA ASP A 23 -55.30 -5.94 3.84
C ASP A 23 -54.19 -4.98 3.43
N THR A 24 -53.32 -4.67 4.40
CA THR A 24 -52.10 -3.92 4.15
C THR A 24 -51.18 -4.84 3.36
N PRO A 25 -50.73 -4.50 2.14
CA PRO A 25 -49.76 -5.32 1.44
C PRO A 25 -48.46 -5.25 2.25
N ALA A 26 -48.12 -6.36 2.90
CA ALA A 26 -46.82 -6.53 3.52
C ALA A 26 -45.78 -6.38 2.41
N LEU A 27 -45.02 -5.27 2.42
CA LEU A 27 -43.80 -5.16 1.63
C LEU A 27 -42.88 -6.29 2.08
N GLN A 28 -42.82 -7.34 1.27
CA GLN A 28 -41.73 -8.30 1.33
C GLN A 28 -40.48 -7.53 0.94
N ILE A 29 -39.72 -7.11 1.95
CA ILE A 29 -38.34 -6.68 1.78
C ILE A 29 -37.59 -7.94 1.35
N SER A 30 -37.47 -8.13 0.04
CA SER A 30 -36.52 -9.06 -0.55
C SER A 30 -35.16 -8.70 0.03
N SER A 31 -34.65 -9.54 0.92
CA SER A 31 -33.28 -9.45 1.38
C SER A 31 -32.40 -9.68 0.17
N GLU A 32 -31.98 -8.60 -0.50
CA GLU A 32 -30.86 -8.67 -1.42
C GLU A 32 -29.72 -9.30 -0.66
N SER A 33 -29.36 -10.53 -1.05
CA SER A 33 -28.15 -11.17 -0.57
C SER A 33 -27.00 -10.27 -0.96
N LYS A 34 -26.49 -9.45 -0.02
CA LYS A 34 -25.22 -8.75 -0.18
C LYS A 34 -24.21 -9.80 -0.61
N LYS A 35 -23.77 -9.74 -1.87
CA LYS A 35 -22.56 -10.44 -2.30
C LYS A 35 -21.49 -10.12 -1.25
N PRO A 36 -20.73 -11.11 -0.76
CA PRO A 36 -19.67 -10.82 0.20
C PRO A 36 -18.78 -9.76 -0.43
N TYR A 37 -18.64 -8.60 0.22
CA TYR A 37 -17.68 -7.59 -0.18
C TYR A 37 -16.31 -8.28 -0.18
N LYS A 38 -15.77 -8.58 -1.36
CA LYS A 38 -14.38 -8.97 -1.48
C LYS A 38 -13.58 -7.82 -0.91
N ARG A 39 -12.78 -8.07 0.13
CA ARG A 39 -11.87 -7.05 0.65
C ARG A 39 -10.97 -6.60 -0.49
N GLN A 40 -11.01 -5.31 -0.76
CA GLN A 40 -10.09 -4.68 -1.68
C GLN A 40 -8.68 -4.83 -1.12
N THR A 41 -7.76 -5.29 -1.95
CA THR A 41 -6.34 -5.39 -1.59
C THR A 41 -5.58 -4.27 -2.29
N VAL A 42 -4.75 -3.55 -1.54
CA VAL A 42 -3.77 -2.61 -2.08
C VAL A 42 -2.46 -3.35 -2.21
N LYS A 43 -1.96 -3.48 -3.44
CA LYS A 43 -0.69 -4.14 -3.76
C LYS A 43 0.33 -3.11 -4.21
N ILE A 44 1.44 -3.02 -3.49
CA ILE A 44 2.50 -2.05 -3.76
C ILE A 44 3.81 -2.77 -3.99
N ALA A 45 4.50 -2.49 -5.10
CA ALA A 45 5.88 -2.92 -5.28
C ALA A 45 6.81 -1.72 -5.14
N LEU A 46 7.75 -1.80 -4.20
CA LEU A 46 8.82 -0.81 -4.01
C LEU A 46 10.04 -1.30 -4.78
N LEU A 47 10.52 -0.51 -5.73
CA LEU A 47 11.73 -0.76 -6.50
C LEU A 47 12.74 0.31 -6.09
N LEU A 48 13.78 -0.09 -5.36
CA LEU A 48 14.80 0.82 -4.88
C LEU A 48 16.12 0.57 -5.63
N ASP A 49 16.67 1.65 -6.16
CA ASP A 49 18.03 1.66 -6.67
C ASP A 49 19.06 1.59 -5.53
N THR A 50 20.03 0.71 -5.70
CA THR A 50 21.12 0.42 -4.77
C THR A 50 22.49 0.59 -5.42
N SER A 51 22.57 1.37 -6.50
CA SER A 51 23.81 1.76 -7.14
C SER A 51 24.65 2.67 -6.23
N ASN A 52 25.95 2.80 -6.53
CA ASN A 52 26.82 3.71 -5.76
C ASN A 52 26.47 5.19 -5.99
N SER A 53 25.78 5.53 -7.08
CA SER A 53 25.35 6.90 -7.34
C SER A 53 24.26 7.34 -6.34
N MET A 54 23.57 6.38 -5.71
CA MET A 54 22.60 6.58 -4.64
C MET A 54 23.23 6.76 -3.25
N ASP A 55 24.57 6.76 -3.12
CA ASP A 55 25.24 7.04 -1.85
C ASP A 55 24.83 8.41 -1.29
N GLY A 56 24.40 8.42 -0.03
CA GLY A 56 23.85 9.61 0.63
C GLY A 56 22.40 9.97 0.23
N LEU A 57 21.88 9.42 -0.86
CA LEU A 57 20.49 9.60 -1.32
C LEU A 57 19.56 8.48 -0.83
N ILE A 58 20.12 7.27 -0.71
CA ILE A 58 19.36 6.05 -0.42
C ILE A 58 18.55 6.13 0.88
N ASN A 59 19.06 6.78 1.93
CA ASN A 59 18.35 6.92 3.21
C ASN A 59 17.11 7.81 3.09
N GLN A 60 17.18 8.87 2.28
CA GLN A 60 16.03 9.73 2.00
C GLN A 60 15.00 8.99 1.14
N ALA A 61 15.46 8.25 0.13
CA ALA A 61 14.60 7.42 -0.70
C ALA A 61 13.85 6.36 0.14
N LYS A 62 14.57 5.62 1.01
CA LYS A 62 13.98 4.67 1.96
C LYS A 62 12.93 5.32 2.85
N SER A 63 13.24 6.49 3.41
CA SER A 63 12.31 7.24 4.27
C SER A 63 11.05 7.66 3.51
N GLN A 64 11.19 8.14 2.28
CA GLN A 64 10.07 8.54 1.44
C GLN A 64 9.18 7.34 1.06
N LEU A 65 9.80 6.21 0.68
CA LEU A 65 9.08 4.97 0.40
C LEU A 65 8.34 4.46 1.65
N TRP A 66 8.96 4.58 2.83
CA TRP A 66 8.33 4.23 4.10
C TRP A 66 7.15 5.13 4.45
N ASP A 67 7.27 6.45 4.25
CA ASP A 67 6.20 7.41 4.47
C ASP A 67 4.98 7.09 3.56
N ILE A 68 5.23 6.73 2.30
CA ILE A 68 4.19 6.26 1.36
C ILE A 68 3.52 4.99 1.88
N VAL A 69 4.29 3.97 2.28
CA VAL A 69 3.77 2.73 2.85
C VAL A 69 2.87 2.99 4.06
N ASN A 70 3.29 3.87 4.97
CA ASN A 70 2.52 4.21 6.16
C ASN A 70 1.18 4.89 5.81
N GLN A 71 1.17 5.79 4.83
CA GLN A 71 -0.07 6.43 4.39
C GLN A 71 -1.10 5.40 3.92
N PHE A 72 -0.68 4.37 3.18
CA PHE A 72 -1.57 3.29 2.75
C PHE A 72 -1.94 2.32 3.88
N ALA A 73 -1.05 2.08 4.85
CA ALA A 73 -1.33 1.22 5.99
C ALA A 73 -2.43 1.78 6.91
N PHE A 74 -2.51 3.11 7.04
CA PHE A 74 -3.51 3.80 7.85
C PHE A 74 -4.71 4.31 7.07
N ALA A 75 -4.69 4.21 5.74
CA ALA A 75 -5.81 4.59 4.88
C ALA A 75 -7.07 3.78 5.23
N ARG A 76 -8.21 4.47 5.24
CA ARG A 76 -9.53 3.86 5.46
C ARG A 76 -10.39 4.11 4.23
N CYS A 77 -11.07 3.07 3.76
CA CYS A 77 -12.07 3.20 2.73
C CYS A 77 -13.30 3.98 3.26
N GLY A 78 -14.13 4.51 2.37
CA GLY A 78 -15.30 5.32 2.73
C GLY A 78 -16.33 4.59 3.62
N ASP A 79 -16.29 3.26 3.64
CA ASP A 79 -17.07 2.39 4.51
C ASP A 79 -16.39 2.09 5.87
N LYS A 80 -15.30 2.81 6.19
CA LYS A 80 -14.44 2.64 7.38
C LYS A 80 -13.69 1.30 7.45
N SER A 81 -13.76 0.47 6.40
CA SER A 81 -12.92 -0.72 6.31
C SER A 81 -11.48 -0.34 6.00
N ARG A 82 -10.53 -1.16 6.46
CA ARG A 82 -9.13 -1.05 6.06
C ARG A 82 -8.89 -2.06 4.94
N PRO A 83 -8.38 -1.64 3.78
CA PRO A 83 -8.02 -2.57 2.73
C PRO A 83 -6.87 -3.46 3.22
N ASP A 84 -6.80 -4.67 2.68
CA ASP A 84 -5.64 -5.54 2.94
C ASP A 84 -4.42 -4.94 2.20
N LEU A 85 -3.31 -4.70 2.89
CA LEU A 85 -2.11 -4.13 2.30
C LEU A 85 -1.05 -5.21 2.08
N GLN A 86 -0.53 -5.30 0.86
CA GLN A 86 0.56 -6.19 0.49
C GLN A 86 1.66 -5.42 -0.21
N ILE A 87 2.88 -5.52 0.32
CA ILE A 87 4.03 -4.80 -0.20
C ILE A 87 5.12 -5.79 -0.60
N ALA A 88 5.70 -5.57 -1.77
CA ALA A 88 6.89 -6.25 -2.26
C ALA A 88 8.06 -5.27 -2.34
N LEU A 89 9.28 -5.78 -2.20
CA LEU A 89 10.51 -4.99 -2.25
C LEU A 89 11.50 -5.61 -3.24
N TYR A 90 11.99 -4.79 -4.16
CA TYR A 90 13.07 -5.11 -5.08
C TYR A 90 14.22 -4.13 -4.87
N GLN A 91 15.43 -4.64 -5.02
CA GLN A 91 16.61 -3.84 -5.25
C GLN A 91 17.08 -4.01 -6.70
N TYR A 92 17.63 -2.95 -7.28
CA TYR A 92 18.27 -3.01 -8.58
C TYR A 92 19.53 -2.13 -8.62
N GLY A 93 20.35 -2.30 -9.66
CA GLY A 93 21.56 -1.50 -9.84
C GLY A 93 22.65 -1.85 -8.82
N ASN A 94 22.77 -3.13 -8.43
CA ASN A 94 23.81 -3.62 -7.51
C ASN A 94 24.70 -4.66 -8.23
N ASP A 95 26.02 -4.50 -8.20
CA ASP A 95 27.02 -5.28 -8.93
C ASP A 95 27.19 -6.70 -8.37
N ASP A 96 26.83 -6.92 -7.10
CA ASP A 96 26.78 -8.26 -6.51
C ASP A 96 25.61 -9.09 -7.08
N LEU A 97 24.67 -8.44 -7.77
CA LEU A 97 23.54 -9.11 -8.38
C LEU A 97 23.94 -9.73 -9.72
N SER A 98 23.30 -10.86 -10.02
CA SER A 98 23.58 -11.56 -11.26
C SER A 98 23.29 -10.68 -12.49
N ALA A 99 24.31 -10.43 -13.31
CA ALA A 99 24.17 -9.75 -14.59
C ALA A 99 23.16 -10.47 -15.52
N ARG A 100 23.02 -11.80 -15.40
CA ARG A 100 22.00 -12.58 -16.14
C ARG A 100 20.58 -12.23 -15.74
N GLU A 101 20.42 -11.73 -14.52
CA GLU A 101 19.15 -11.29 -13.96
C GLU A 101 18.91 -9.79 -14.11
N GLY A 102 19.82 -9.09 -14.82
CA GLY A 102 19.76 -7.65 -15.09
C GLY A 102 20.07 -6.80 -13.86
N TYR A 103 20.92 -7.29 -12.94
CA TYR A 103 21.22 -6.65 -11.66
C TYR A 103 19.97 -6.32 -10.84
N ILE A 104 19.00 -7.22 -10.80
CA ILE A 104 17.73 -7.04 -10.07
C ILE A 104 17.48 -8.23 -9.18
N GLN A 105 17.15 -7.98 -7.91
CA GLN A 105 16.77 -9.02 -6.95
C GLN A 105 15.45 -8.69 -6.27
N GLN A 106 14.60 -9.71 -6.14
CA GLN A 106 13.43 -9.67 -5.26
C GLN A 106 13.89 -9.89 -3.82
N VAL A 107 13.89 -8.85 -3.01
CA VAL A 107 14.26 -8.90 -1.59
C VAL A 107 13.11 -9.47 -0.77
N LEU A 108 11.89 -9.06 -1.10
CA LEU A 108 10.67 -9.51 -0.44
C LEU A 108 9.54 -9.59 -1.46
N GLY A 109 8.86 -10.75 -1.53
CA GLY A 109 7.58 -10.86 -2.26
C GLY A 109 6.45 -10.15 -1.52
N PHE A 110 5.24 -10.17 -2.08
CA PHE A 110 4.08 -9.56 -1.42
C PHE A 110 3.90 -10.08 0.01
N SER A 111 4.02 -9.16 0.97
CA SER A 111 3.87 -9.42 2.39
C SER A 111 3.00 -8.34 3.03
N SER A 112 2.25 -8.72 4.06
CA SER A 112 1.46 -7.80 4.89
C SER A 112 2.15 -7.49 6.23
N ASP A 113 3.38 -7.96 6.44
CA ASP A 113 4.16 -7.78 7.66
C ASP A 113 5.02 -6.52 7.55
N LEU A 114 4.52 -5.39 8.06
CA LEU A 114 5.17 -4.09 8.00
C LEU A 114 6.54 -4.08 8.68
N ASP A 115 6.71 -4.83 9.77
CA ASP A 115 7.99 -4.92 10.48
C ASP A 115 9.04 -5.57 9.58
N LYS A 116 8.69 -6.69 8.93
CA LYS A 116 9.58 -7.37 7.97
C LYS A 116 9.90 -6.50 6.76
N ILE A 117 8.93 -5.73 6.26
CA ILE A 117 9.13 -4.80 5.15
C ILE A 117 10.12 -3.70 5.57
N SER A 118 9.92 -3.12 6.75
CA SER A 118 10.82 -2.08 7.28
C SER A 118 12.25 -2.60 7.43
N GLU A 119 12.44 -3.77 8.04
CA GLU A 119 13.74 -4.40 8.21
C GLU A 119 14.46 -4.53 6.88
N LYS A 120 13.77 -5.12 5.89
CA LYS A 120 14.37 -5.36 4.58
C LYS A 120 14.67 -4.06 3.85
N LEU A 121 13.76 -3.09 3.87
CA LEU A 121 13.97 -1.78 3.24
C LEU A 121 15.18 -1.04 3.83
N PHE A 122 15.29 -0.99 5.16
CA PHE A 122 16.37 -0.25 5.81
C PHE A 122 17.72 -1.00 5.77
N SER A 123 17.71 -2.34 5.70
CA SER A 123 18.92 -3.15 5.53
C SER A 123 19.60 -3.02 4.16
N LEU A 124 18.93 -2.46 3.15
CA LEU A 124 19.52 -2.34 1.80
C LEU A 124 20.68 -1.35 1.82
N THR A 125 21.85 -1.78 1.35
CA THR A 125 23.00 -0.90 1.18
C THR A 125 23.29 -0.72 -0.30
N THR A 126 23.93 0.41 -0.62
CA THR A 126 24.46 0.69 -1.95
C THR A 126 25.67 -0.21 -2.21
N ASN A 127 25.71 -0.85 -3.38
CA ASN A 127 26.89 -1.58 -3.83
C ASN A 127 26.93 -1.73 -5.36
N GLY A 128 27.18 -0.61 -6.05
CA GLY A 128 27.67 -0.50 -7.44
C GLY A 128 26.74 -0.95 -8.56
N GLY A 129 26.94 -0.47 -9.80
CA GLY A 129 26.42 -1.13 -11.01
C GLY A 129 25.48 -0.31 -11.89
N GLU A 130 25.17 -0.87 -13.07
CA GLU A 130 24.31 -0.23 -14.07
C GLU A 130 22.82 -0.34 -13.71
N GLU A 131 22.10 0.77 -13.87
CA GLU A 131 20.68 0.86 -13.56
C GLU A 131 19.81 0.52 -14.77
N TYR A 132 18.83 -0.36 -14.58
CA TYR A 132 17.90 -0.75 -15.63
C TYR A 132 16.45 -0.62 -15.19
N CYS A 133 15.97 0.63 -15.09
CA CYS A 133 14.59 0.99 -14.69
C CYS A 133 13.52 0.21 -15.49
N GLY A 134 13.66 0.13 -16.81
CA GLY A 134 12.74 -0.64 -17.65
C GLY A 134 12.74 -2.14 -17.34
N HIS A 135 13.91 -2.70 -17.00
CA HIS A 135 14.06 -4.13 -16.73
C HIS A 135 13.46 -4.51 -15.37
N VAL A 136 13.63 -3.67 -14.33
CA VAL A 136 13.07 -3.94 -12.99
C VAL A 136 11.54 -3.85 -12.99
N ILE A 137 10.97 -2.90 -13.74
CA ILE A 137 9.50 -2.81 -13.92
C ILE A 137 9.01 -4.07 -14.65
N HIS A 138 9.62 -4.44 -15.78
CA HIS A 138 9.22 -5.65 -16.49
C HIS A 138 9.31 -6.92 -15.64
N LYS A 139 10.38 -7.04 -14.84
CA LYS A 139 10.61 -8.20 -13.98
C LYS A 139 9.60 -8.27 -12.84
N SER A 140 9.31 -7.16 -12.17
CA SER A 140 8.29 -7.10 -11.11
C SER A 140 6.88 -7.41 -11.63
N LEU A 141 6.54 -6.98 -12.85
CA LEU A 141 5.28 -7.32 -13.52
C LEU A 141 5.12 -8.82 -13.84
N LYS A 142 6.23 -9.55 -13.97
CA LYS A 142 6.26 -10.98 -14.33
C LYS A 142 6.40 -11.90 -13.12
N GLN A 143 7.20 -11.51 -12.13
CA GLN A 143 7.51 -12.35 -10.97
C GLN A 143 6.50 -12.22 -9.83
N LEU A 144 5.91 -11.04 -9.64
CA LEU A 144 4.94 -10.82 -8.57
C LEU A 144 3.54 -11.31 -8.96
N ASP A 145 2.83 -11.90 -7.98
CA ASP A 145 1.41 -12.22 -8.13
C ASP A 145 0.53 -11.00 -7.85
N TRP A 146 0.35 -10.18 -8.88
CA TRP A 146 -0.52 -9.01 -8.86
C TRP A 146 -2.01 -9.34 -8.70
N GLY A 147 -2.41 -10.61 -8.81
CA GLY A 147 -3.81 -11.02 -8.71
C GLY A 147 -4.69 -10.57 -9.88
N LYS A 148 -5.88 -11.18 -9.98
CA LYS A 148 -6.84 -10.97 -11.07
C LYS A 148 -8.07 -10.14 -10.67
N ASN A 149 -8.12 -9.66 -9.44
CA ASN A 149 -9.24 -8.86 -8.98
C ASN A 149 -9.15 -7.45 -9.61
N PRO A 150 -10.17 -6.97 -10.34
CA PRO A 150 -10.17 -5.63 -10.92
C PRO A 150 -10.38 -4.54 -9.86
N ASP A 151 -10.94 -4.88 -8.69
CA ASP A 151 -11.15 -3.95 -7.58
C ASP A 151 -9.89 -3.76 -6.71
N ASP A 152 -8.81 -4.51 -6.99
CA ASP A 152 -7.53 -4.36 -6.28
C ASP A 152 -6.77 -3.16 -6.84
N LEU A 153 -6.28 -2.31 -5.95
CA LEU A 153 -5.43 -1.18 -6.32
C LEU A 153 -3.97 -1.64 -6.41
N LYS A 154 -3.35 -1.48 -7.58
CA LYS A 154 -1.99 -1.98 -7.86
C LYS A 154 -1.07 -0.85 -8.25
N MET A 155 0.03 -0.70 -7.51
CA MET A 155 0.99 0.38 -7.69
C MET A 155 2.43 -0.12 -7.66
N ILE A 156 3.27 0.53 -8.45
CA ILE A 156 4.72 0.40 -8.41
C ILE A 156 5.28 1.77 -8.00
N PHE A 157 6.15 1.82 -7.01
CA PHE A 157 6.98 2.98 -6.72
C PHE A 157 8.41 2.62 -7.08
N ILE A 158 9.00 3.37 -8.01
CA ILE A 158 10.40 3.21 -8.40
C ILE A 158 11.19 4.44 -7.94
N ALA A 159 12.34 4.22 -7.30
CA ALA A 159 13.21 5.27 -6.79
C ALA A 159 14.66 5.06 -7.25
N GLY A 160 15.27 6.10 -7.79
CA GLY A 160 16.65 6.10 -8.33
C GLY A 160 17.04 7.47 -8.87
N ASN A 161 18.25 7.60 -9.41
CA ASN A 161 18.84 8.88 -9.86
C ASN A 161 19.49 8.83 -11.24
N GLU A 162 19.57 7.69 -11.92
CA GLU A 162 20.06 7.65 -13.31
C GLU A 162 18.95 7.74 -14.37
N PRO A 163 19.30 7.95 -15.65
CA PRO A 163 18.30 8.10 -16.69
C PRO A 163 17.39 6.89 -16.87
N PHE A 164 16.08 7.14 -16.85
CA PHE A 164 15.02 6.12 -16.96
C PHE A 164 15.06 5.31 -18.28
N THR A 165 15.83 5.80 -19.26
CA THR A 165 16.02 5.20 -20.58
C THR A 165 17.13 4.17 -20.65
N GLN A 166 17.90 3.95 -19.58
CA GLN A 166 19.01 3.01 -19.58
C GLN A 166 18.56 1.55 -19.72
N GLY A 167 19.45 0.75 -20.30
CA GLY A 167 19.25 -0.68 -20.54
C GLY A 167 18.67 -1.02 -21.91
N SER A 168 18.65 -2.31 -22.22
CA SER A 168 18.19 -2.84 -23.50
C SER A 168 16.66 -2.90 -23.61
N LYS A 169 15.94 -2.78 -22.50
CA LYS A 169 14.47 -2.81 -22.44
C LYS A 169 13.91 -1.40 -22.42
N ASN A 170 13.09 -1.08 -23.42
CA ASN A 170 12.39 0.19 -23.48
C ASN A 170 11.39 0.29 -22.32
N PHE A 171 11.54 1.34 -21.50
CA PHE A 171 10.65 1.59 -20.38
C PHE A 171 9.19 1.81 -20.84
N ARG A 172 8.98 2.32 -22.07
CA ARG A 172 7.64 2.55 -22.62
C ARG A 172 6.88 1.25 -22.80
N ASP A 173 7.52 0.21 -23.30
CA ASP A 173 6.91 -1.11 -23.46
C ASP A 173 6.51 -1.70 -22.09
N SER A 174 7.36 -1.47 -21.07
CA SER A 174 7.10 -1.91 -19.70
C SER A 174 5.95 -1.13 -19.07
N ALA A 175 5.86 0.19 -19.32
CA ALA A 175 4.76 1.03 -18.86
C ALA A 175 3.43 0.66 -19.55
N VAL A 176 3.44 0.37 -20.85
CA VAL A 176 2.25 -0.13 -21.57
C VAL A 176 1.79 -1.46 -20.96
N ASN A 177 2.71 -2.39 -20.69
CA ASN A 177 2.35 -3.66 -20.06
C ASN A 177 1.78 -3.49 -18.64
N ALA A 178 2.31 -2.56 -17.86
CA ALA A 178 1.77 -2.22 -16.54
C ALA A 178 0.34 -1.68 -16.66
N LYS A 179 0.12 -0.75 -17.59
CA LYS A 179 -1.18 -0.14 -17.85
C LYS A 179 -2.23 -1.17 -18.28
N GLU A 180 -1.87 -2.11 -19.16
CA GLU A 180 -2.76 -3.21 -19.58
C GLU A 180 -3.17 -4.13 -18.41
N LYS A 181 -2.43 -4.13 -17.31
CA LYS A 181 -2.70 -4.89 -16.09
C LYS A 181 -3.36 -4.05 -14.98
N ASP A 182 -3.76 -2.82 -15.28
CA ASP A 182 -4.27 -1.82 -14.33
C ASP A 182 -3.27 -1.53 -13.19
N ILE A 183 -1.98 -1.51 -13.52
CA ILE A 183 -0.89 -1.19 -12.57
C ILE A 183 -0.39 0.22 -12.84
N ILE A 184 -0.44 1.06 -11.82
CA ILE A 184 0.03 2.45 -11.86
C ILE A 184 1.50 2.50 -11.45
N ILE A 185 2.33 3.19 -12.21
CA ILE A 185 3.75 3.41 -11.92
C ILE A 185 3.92 4.85 -11.43
N ASN A 186 4.37 5.00 -10.20
CA ASN A 186 4.81 6.27 -9.62
C ASN A 186 6.34 6.29 -9.59
N THR A 187 6.93 7.41 -10.00
CA THR A 187 8.38 7.54 -10.16
C THR A 187 8.92 8.57 -9.16
N ILE A 188 10.01 8.23 -8.47
CA ILE A 188 10.66 9.05 -7.45
C ILE A 188 12.11 9.27 -7.86
N PHE A 189 12.41 10.44 -8.44
CA PHE A 189 13.77 10.77 -8.84
C PHE A 189 14.57 11.35 -7.67
N CYS A 190 15.74 10.79 -7.37
CA CYS A 190 16.62 11.27 -6.31
C CYS A 190 17.60 12.28 -6.90
N GLY A 191 17.26 13.57 -6.83
CA GLY A 191 18.04 14.65 -7.46
C GLY A 191 17.17 15.85 -7.84
N ASN A 192 17.65 16.62 -8.82
CA ASN A 192 16.93 17.81 -9.28
C ASN A 192 15.64 17.44 -10.03
N TYR A 193 14.53 18.09 -9.69
CA TYR A 193 13.24 17.86 -10.36
C TYR A 193 13.30 17.98 -11.89
N ALA A 194 13.97 19.01 -12.41
CA ALA A 194 14.08 19.24 -13.85
C ALA A 194 14.95 18.17 -14.55
N GLU A 195 15.94 17.64 -13.84
CA GLU A 195 16.78 16.55 -14.34
C GLU A 195 15.97 15.26 -14.50
N GLY A 196 15.15 14.89 -13.52
CA GLY A 196 14.26 13.73 -13.66
C GLY A 196 13.25 13.89 -14.80
N VAL A 197 12.77 15.11 -15.08
CA VAL A 197 11.94 15.37 -16.28
C VAL A 197 12.74 15.12 -17.57
N ASN A 198 13.95 15.67 -17.67
CA ASN A 198 14.81 15.53 -18.85
C ASN A 198 15.23 14.07 -19.09
N THR A 199 15.44 13.33 -18.01
CA THR A 199 15.84 11.92 -18.01
C THR A 199 14.66 10.94 -18.05
N ARG A 200 13.46 11.46 -18.34
CA ARG A 200 12.22 10.70 -18.62
C ARG A 200 11.58 9.98 -17.44
N TRP A 201 11.93 10.33 -16.21
CA TRP A 201 11.23 9.84 -15.02
C TRP A 201 9.76 10.28 -14.99
N GLN A 202 9.49 11.53 -15.36
CA GLN A 202 8.12 12.05 -15.46
C GLN A 202 7.31 11.30 -16.52
N GLU A 203 7.92 11.04 -17.67
CA GLU A 203 7.27 10.29 -18.77
C GLU A 203 6.92 8.87 -18.31
N GLY A 204 7.80 8.20 -17.57
CA GLY A 204 7.56 6.85 -17.03
C GLY A 204 6.29 6.75 -16.18
N ALA A 205 6.04 7.74 -15.31
CA ALA A 205 4.82 7.78 -14.49
C ALA A 205 3.59 8.13 -15.33
N MET A 206 3.67 9.18 -16.16
CA MET A 206 2.54 9.70 -16.94
C MET A 206 1.95 8.66 -17.89
N LEU A 207 2.76 7.75 -18.45
CA LEU A 207 2.28 6.70 -19.36
C LEU A 207 1.23 5.79 -18.70
N THR A 208 1.35 5.57 -17.40
CA THR A 208 0.42 4.74 -16.60
C THR A 208 -0.61 5.54 -15.82
N GLY A 209 -0.57 6.87 -15.90
CA GLY A 209 -1.42 7.75 -15.10
C GLY A 209 -0.97 7.89 -13.64
N GLY A 210 0.28 7.56 -13.34
CA GLY A 210 0.88 7.77 -12.02
C GLY A 210 1.50 9.15 -11.86
N GLU A 211 2.06 9.38 -10.69
CA GLU A 211 2.68 10.64 -10.29
C GLU A 211 4.20 10.58 -10.32
N TYR A 212 4.80 11.72 -10.65
CA TYR A 212 6.25 11.94 -10.63
C TYR A 212 6.60 12.82 -9.45
N MET A 213 7.57 12.36 -8.66
CA MET A 213 8.12 13.07 -7.52
C MET A 213 9.63 13.17 -7.69
N ALA A 214 10.22 14.25 -7.17
CA ALA A 214 11.67 14.36 -7.03
C ALA A 214 12.04 14.65 -5.58
N ILE A 215 13.05 13.96 -5.08
CA ILE A 215 13.66 14.18 -3.77
C ILE A 215 14.93 14.98 -4.02
N ASP A 216 14.87 16.28 -3.74
CA ASP A 216 16.04 17.15 -3.84
C ASP A 216 16.95 16.93 -2.63
N HIS A 217 18.09 16.31 -2.86
CA HIS A 217 19.08 15.99 -1.83
C HIS A 217 19.88 17.20 -1.33
N ASN A 218 19.95 18.27 -2.13
CA ASN A 218 20.63 19.51 -1.72
C ASN A 218 19.75 20.31 -0.77
N ARG A 219 18.44 20.07 -0.87
CA ARG A 219 17.51 20.45 0.17
C ARG A 219 17.65 19.44 1.30
N GLN A 220 18.64 19.67 2.17
CA GLN A 220 18.64 19.04 3.49
C GLN A 220 17.21 19.08 4.00
N VAL A 221 16.66 17.93 4.37
CA VAL A 221 15.46 17.90 5.21
C VAL A 221 15.85 18.78 6.39
N VAL A 222 15.35 20.03 6.41
CA VAL A 222 15.74 20.99 7.43
C VAL A 222 15.11 20.47 8.69
N HIS A 223 15.84 19.60 9.37
CA HIS A 223 15.47 19.05 10.65
C HIS A 223 15.70 20.19 11.63
N ILE A 224 14.64 20.96 11.86
CA ILE A 224 14.62 21.92 12.92
C ILE A 224 14.68 21.09 14.19
N LYS A 225 15.88 20.90 14.75
CA LYS A 225 16.06 20.19 16.01
C LYS A 225 15.09 20.78 17.02
N THR A 226 14.14 19.96 17.43
CA THR A 226 13.19 20.33 18.47
C THR A 226 13.70 19.78 19.80
N PRO A 227 13.42 20.45 20.93
CA PRO A 227 13.73 19.89 22.25
C PRO A 227 12.97 18.58 22.54
N TYR A 228 12.05 18.17 21.67
CA TYR A 228 11.28 16.94 21.79
C TYR A 228 11.96 15.75 21.12
N ASP A 229 12.94 15.94 20.24
CA ASP A 229 13.57 14.85 19.49
C ASP A 229 14.30 13.89 20.46
N ASP A 230 15.05 14.45 21.41
CA ASP A 230 15.67 13.70 22.51
C ASP A 230 14.65 12.93 23.36
N ILE A 231 13.45 13.50 23.53
CA ILE A 231 12.36 12.88 24.28
C ILE A 231 11.79 11.72 23.46
N ILE A 232 11.58 11.89 22.16
CA ILE A 232 11.10 10.85 21.24
C ILE A 232 12.09 9.69 21.20
N ILE A 233 13.40 9.95 21.06
CA ILE A 233 14.44 8.91 21.08
C ILE A 233 14.43 8.15 22.42
N LYS A 234 14.32 8.86 23.55
CA LYS A 234 14.22 8.23 24.89
C LYS A 234 12.94 7.41 25.06
N LEU A 235 11.81 7.91 24.56
CA LEU A 235 10.54 7.20 24.60
C LEU A 235 10.55 5.97 23.69
N ASN A 236 11.15 6.07 22.50
CA ASN A 236 11.32 4.94 21.57
C ASN A 236 12.20 3.86 22.21
N THR A 237 13.30 4.25 22.84
CA THR A 237 14.15 3.34 23.61
C THR A 237 13.36 2.64 24.73
N ARG A 238 12.52 3.37 25.46
CA ARG A 238 11.67 2.79 26.51
C ARG A 238 10.59 1.87 25.93
N LEU A 239 10.00 2.22 24.79
CA LEU A 239 9.00 1.43 24.09
C LEU A 239 9.58 0.09 23.66
N ASN A 240 10.78 0.09 23.06
CA ASN A 240 11.46 -1.14 22.66
C ASN A 240 11.75 -2.06 23.86
N ASN A 241 12.06 -1.49 25.03
CA ASN A 241 12.22 -2.25 26.27
C ASN A 241 10.92 -2.87 26.80
N THR A 242 9.74 -2.44 26.32
CA THR A 242 8.46 -3.08 26.65
C THR A 242 8.16 -4.30 25.78
N TYR A 243 9.04 -4.65 24.83
CA TYR A 243 8.85 -5.79 23.95
C TYR A 243 8.89 -7.14 24.70
N VAL A 244 7.70 -7.68 24.96
CA VAL A 244 7.53 -9.00 25.55
C VAL A 244 7.38 -10.03 24.43
N SER A 245 8.43 -10.81 24.21
CA SER A 245 8.37 -11.91 23.26
C SER A 245 7.72 -13.13 23.91
N TYR A 246 6.79 -13.77 23.20
CA TYR A 246 6.05 -14.93 23.67
C TYR A 246 6.08 -16.07 22.63
N GLY A 247 6.05 -17.31 23.12
CA GLY A 247 6.02 -18.52 22.30
C GLY A 247 7.39 -18.95 21.75
N PRO A 248 7.44 -20.05 20.97
CA PRO A 248 8.67 -20.71 20.56
C PRO A 248 9.58 -19.88 19.63
N LYS A 249 9.03 -18.86 18.97
CA LYS A 249 9.80 -17.91 18.13
C LYS A 249 10.14 -16.60 18.84
N GLY A 250 9.77 -16.46 20.12
CA GLY A 250 9.92 -15.20 20.85
C GLY A 250 11.38 -14.77 21.05
N ALA A 251 12.27 -15.71 21.38
CA ALA A 251 13.69 -15.40 21.54
C ALA A 251 14.34 -14.87 20.25
N SER A 252 14.03 -15.50 19.11
CA SER A 252 14.52 -15.07 17.79
C SER A 252 13.96 -13.71 17.37
N ARG A 253 12.68 -13.43 17.65
CA ARG A 253 12.05 -12.14 17.35
C ARG A 253 12.61 -11.01 18.21
N ARG A 254 12.91 -11.26 19.49
CA ARG A 254 13.57 -10.27 20.37
C ARG A 254 14.99 -9.95 19.88
N ALA A 255 15.78 -10.96 19.53
CA ALA A 255 17.11 -10.75 18.98
C ALA A 255 17.09 -9.94 17.67
N LEU A 256 16.11 -10.19 16.81
CA LEU A 256 15.92 -9.42 15.57
C LEU A 256 15.56 -7.95 15.86
N GLN A 257 14.70 -7.70 16.84
CA GLN A 257 14.37 -6.34 17.29
C GLN A 257 15.62 -5.59 17.79
N GLU A 258 16.46 -6.24 18.60
CA GLU A 258 17.69 -5.64 19.14
C GLU A 258 18.67 -5.23 18.03
N VAL A 259 18.82 -6.05 16.98
CA VAL A 259 19.65 -5.73 15.81
C VAL A 259 19.07 -4.54 15.03
N GLN A 260 17.76 -4.54 14.78
CA GLN A 260 17.10 -3.43 14.09
C GLN A 260 17.18 -2.11 14.86
N ASP A 261 17.18 -2.18 16.19
CA ASP A 261 17.33 -1.00 17.05
C ASP A 261 18.75 -0.42 16.97
N GLN A 262 19.77 -1.30 16.94
CA GLN A 262 21.17 -0.89 16.77
C GLN A 262 21.44 -0.28 15.39
N GLU A 263 20.92 -0.88 14.32
CA GLU A 263 21.04 -0.31 12.97
C GLU A 263 20.31 1.03 12.85
N ALA A 264 19.15 1.17 13.50
CA ALA A 264 18.44 2.45 13.54
C ALA A 264 19.23 3.53 14.29
N MET A 265 19.83 3.22 15.43
CA MET A 265 20.69 4.16 16.15
C MET A 265 21.95 4.58 15.37
N ALA A 266 22.39 3.76 14.41
CA ALA A 266 23.51 4.06 13.53
C ALA A 266 23.10 4.92 12.31
N LEU A 267 21.81 5.03 12.00
CA LEU A 267 21.27 5.90 10.96
C LEU A 267 21.12 7.35 11.47
N GLU A 268 21.09 8.33 10.56
CA GLU A 268 20.94 9.73 10.91
C GLU A 268 19.71 9.98 11.81
N GLU A 269 19.85 10.92 12.76
CA GLU A 269 18.85 11.30 13.78
C GLU A 269 17.43 11.51 13.19
N VAL A 270 17.37 11.98 11.94
CA VAL A 270 16.15 12.21 11.14
C VAL A 270 15.34 10.94 10.90
N VAL A 271 16.01 9.80 10.71
CA VAL A 271 15.37 8.51 10.44
C VAL A 271 14.85 7.88 11.73
N VAL A 272 15.55 8.11 12.85
CA VAL A 272 15.20 7.57 14.17
C VAL A 272 13.93 8.20 14.74
N VAL A 273 13.72 9.51 14.55
CA VAL A 273 12.55 10.23 15.07
C VAL A 273 11.27 9.90 14.29
N LYS A 274 11.38 9.46 13.03
CA LYS A 274 10.25 9.16 12.15
C LYS A 274 9.73 7.71 12.23
N ARG A 275 10.45 6.83 12.93
CA ARG A 275 10.07 5.42 13.12
C ARG A 275 9.15 5.26 14.33
#